data_AF-A0A4D9DH87-F1
#
_entry.id   AF-A0A4D9DH87-F1
#
_cell.length_a   1.000
_cell.length_b   1.000
_cell.length_c   1.000
_cell.angle_alpha   90.00
_cell.angle_beta   90.00
_cell.angle_gamma   90.00
#
_symmetry.space_group_name_H-M   'P 1'
#
loop_
_entity.id
_entity.type
_entity.pdbx_description
1 polymer ?
#
loop_
_entity_poly.entity_id
_entity_poly.type
_entity_poly.pdbx_seq_one_letter_code
_entity_poly.pdbx_strand_id
1 'polypeptide(L)'
;MVPRSLEPGKGRCPYDPRQSSLATLVNPVFLRAHVVPDSSERSDDKLYFFFRERALEGAVGPGVLARVGRVCLNDDGGQRALVNKWTTFLKARLVCSVMGEDGVETFFDELRPSHVRGQGTSRPTAEVATCISRDTDVQRVTSFQTTPRQADFPDELVTFVRSHPLMYDPVYPAPRRPLLVRAGLPYGFTTLAVDLAQAADGRYEVLFLGTDRGTVQKVLVLPKDPGVLEELTLEEVEVFKALLSMAPPPSL
;
A
#
# COMPACT_ATOMS: atom_id res chain seq x y z
N MET A 1 10.23 -29.12 -16.82
CA MET A 1 10.22 -28.87 -18.28
C MET A 1 10.10 -27.36 -18.44
N VAL A 2 11.22 -26.67 -18.67
CA VAL A 2 11.22 -25.21 -18.92
C VAL A 2 10.93 -25.03 -20.42
N PRO A 3 9.89 -24.26 -20.81
CA PRO A 3 9.61 -24.02 -22.22
C PRO A 3 10.83 -23.41 -22.89
N ARG A 4 11.41 -24.14 -23.83
CA ARG A 4 12.48 -23.65 -24.70
C ARG A 4 11.81 -22.79 -25.77
N SER A 5 12.15 -21.50 -25.78
CA SER A 5 11.66 -20.44 -26.67
C SER A 5 10.42 -19.69 -26.16
N LEU A 6 10.68 -18.57 -25.47
CA LEU A 6 9.72 -17.47 -25.38
C LEU A 6 10.02 -16.48 -26.50
N GLU A 7 9.07 -16.32 -27.42
CA GLU A 7 9.01 -15.21 -28.37
C GLU A 7 9.26 -13.87 -27.64
N PRO A 8 10.08 -12.95 -28.19
CA PRO A 8 10.30 -11.64 -27.59
C PRO A 8 8.98 -10.85 -27.62
N GLY A 9 8.28 -10.81 -26.49
CA GLY A 9 6.98 -10.14 -26.37
C GLY A 9 5.88 -10.93 -25.65
N LYS A 10 6.15 -12.16 -25.20
CA LYS A 10 5.25 -12.91 -24.32
C LYS A 10 5.91 -13.15 -22.96
N GLY A 11 5.24 -12.79 -21.86
CA GLY A 11 5.45 -13.41 -20.54
C GLY A 11 6.68 -13.01 -19.72
N ARG A 12 7.10 -11.74 -19.73
CA ARG A 12 8.08 -11.23 -18.74
C ARG A 12 7.37 -10.58 -17.56
N CYS A 13 6.73 -11.37 -16.71
CA CYS A 13 6.27 -10.88 -15.41
C CYS A 13 7.21 -11.46 -14.34
N PRO A 14 7.79 -10.64 -13.46
CA PRO A 14 8.64 -11.12 -12.38
C PRO A 14 7.73 -11.68 -11.27
N TYR A 15 7.32 -12.94 -11.40
CA TYR A 15 6.66 -13.68 -10.31
C TYR A 15 7.73 -14.30 -9.40
N ASP A 16 7.43 -14.56 -8.13
CA ASP A 16 8.36 -15.31 -7.27
C ASP A 16 8.26 -16.82 -7.55
N PRO A 17 9.27 -17.45 -8.20
CA PRO A 17 9.22 -18.87 -8.54
C PRO A 17 9.29 -19.80 -7.33
N ARG A 18 9.62 -19.26 -6.14
CA ARG A 18 9.74 -20.03 -4.90
C ARG A 18 8.40 -20.26 -4.21
N GLN A 19 7.33 -19.64 -4.72
CA GLN A 19 6.05 -19.56 -4.02
C GLN A 19 4.93 -20.14 -4.89
N SER A 20 4.69 -21.44 -4.71
CA SER A 20 3.54 -22.12 -5.33
C SER A 20 2.35 -22.06 -4.36
N SER A 21 1.20 -21.56 -4.82
CA SER A 21 -0.07 -21.47 -4.05
C SER A 21 -0.27 -20.24 -3.14
N LEU A 22 -0.03 -19.02 -3.64
CA LEU A 22 -0.48 -17.76 -3.00
C LEU A 22 -1.65 -17.07 -3.72
N ALA A 23 -2.41 -17.84 -4.50
CA ALA A 23 -3.66 -17.45 -5.16
C ALA A 23 -4.67 -16.78 -4.20
N THR A 24 -4.60 -17.13 -2.91
CA THR A 24 -5.58 -16.76 -1.90
C THR A 24 -5.02 -15.68 -0.99
N LEU A 25 -5.84 -14.66 -0.72
CA LEU A 25 -5.57 -13.67 0.31
C LEU A 25 -5.55 -14.36 1.69
N VAL A 26 -4.57 -14.03 2.53
CA VAL A 26 -4.34 -14.77 3.78
C VAL A 26 -4.72 -13.92 4.98
N ASN A 27 -5.95 -14.11 5.46
CA ASN A 27 -6.54 -13.26 6.52
C ASN A 27 -6.37 -11.76 6.22
N PRO A 28 -6.83 -11.28 5.04
CA PRO A 28 -6.62 -9.90 4.64
C PRO A 28 -7.45 -8.94 5.50
N VAL A 29 -6.88 -7.78 5.77
CA VAL A 29 -7.60 -6.60 6.26
C VAL A 29 -7.49 -5.53 5.17
N PHE A 30 -8.59 -5.23 4.49
CA PHE A 30 -8.65 -4.22 3.44
C PHE A 30 -8.78 -2.82 4.03
N LEU A 31 -8.09 -1.86 3.43
CA LEU A 31 -8.09 -0.46 3.87
C LEU A 31 -8.82 0.46 2.90
N ARG A 32 -8.48 0.40 1.61
CA ARG A 32 -9.02 1.29 0.58
C ARG A 32 -8.94 0.62 -0.79
N ALA A 33 -9.86 0.98 -1.68
CA ALA A 33 -9.80 0.67 -3.09
C ALA A 33 -10.05 1.93 -3.91
N HIS A 34 -9.38 2.07 -5.05
CA HIS A 34 -9.60 3.16 -5.99
C HIS A 34 -9.31 2.69 -7.42
N VAL A 35 -9.99 3.30 -8.39
CA VAL A 35 -9.75 3.05 -9.81
C VAL A 35 -8.65 4.00 -10.28
N VAL A 36 -7.64 3.45 -10.95
CA VAL A 36 -6.58 4.22 -11.63
C VAL A 36 -6.77 4.05 -13.14
N PRO A 37 -6.98 5.15 -13.88
CA PRO A 37 -6.95 5.12 -15.33
C PRO A 37 -5.54 4.85 -15.84
N ASP A 38 -5.38 3.83 -16.68
CA ASP A 38 -4.08 3.48 -17.24
C ASP A 38 -3.84 4.12 -18.61
N SER A 39 -4.91 4.46 -19.35
CA SER A 39 -4.84 5.08 -20.67
C SER A 39 -6.03 6.02 -20.90
N SER A 40 -6.14 6.59 -22.10
CA SER A 40 -7.35 7.33 -22.51
C SER A 40 -8.57 6.41 -22.69
N GLU A 41 -8.36 5.10 -22.79
CA GLU A 41 -9.41 4.10 -22.95
C GLU A 41 -9.80 3.52 -21.59
N ARG A 42 -11.06 3.74 -21.19
CA ARG A 42 -11.61 3.22 -19.93
C ARG A 42 -11.60 1.69 -19.82
N SER A 43 -11.47 0.98 -20.93
CA SER A 43 -11.34 -0.48 -20.95
C SER A 43 -10.07 -0.98 -20.26
N ASP A 44 -9.03 -0.14 -20.18
CA ASP A 44 -7.76 -0.52 -19.58
C ASP A 44 -7.65 -0.11 -18.10
N ASP A 45 -8.68 0.55 -17.56
CA ASP A 45 -8.75 0.99 -16.17
C ASP A 45 -8.59 -0.19 -15.21
N LYS A 46 -7.89 0.07 -14.11
CA LYS A 46 -7.57 -0.95 -13.11
C LYS A 46 -8.09 -0.54 -11.75
N LEU A 47 -8.66 -1.52 -11.04
CA LEU A 47 -8.99 -1.39 -9.63
C LEU A 47 -7.76 -1.77 -8.80
N TYR A 48 -7.26 -0.80 -8.05
CA TYR A 48 -6.23 -1.01 -7.05
C TYR A 48 -6.84 -1.06 -5.66
N PHE A 49 -6.43 -2.02 -4.85
CA PHE A 49 -6.86 -2.12 -3.45
C PHE A 49 -5.69 -2.41 -2.51
N PHE A 50 -5.71 -1.74 -1.37
CA PHE A 50 -4.64 -1.72 -0.39
C PHE A 50 -5.11 -2.51 0.82
N PHE A 51 -4.28 -3.46 1.25
CA PHE A 51 -4.61 -4.35 2.33
C PHE A 51 -3.34 -4.82 3.04
N ARG A 52 -3.50 -5.32 4.25
CA ARG A 52 -2.47 -6.10 4.92
C ARG A 52 -2.91 -7.54 5.05
N GLU A 53 -1.99 -8.48 4.94
CA GLU A 53 -2.28 -9.91 5.09
C GLU A 53 -1.16 -10.62 5.86
N ARG A 54 -1.43 -11.83 6.37
CA ARG A 54 -0.39 -12.65 7.01
C ARG A 54 0.62 -13.09 5.96
N ALA A 55 1.91 -12.91 6.25
CA ALA A 55 2.99 -13.42 5.43
C ALA A 55 2.97 -14.96 5.43
N LEU A 56 3.01 -15.55 4.24
CA LEU A 56 3.34 -16.98 4.07
C LEU A 56 4.80 -17.16 3.59
N GLU A 57 5.53 -16.06 3.45
CA GLU A 57 6.84 -15.98 2.80
C GLU A 57 7.97 -15.83 3.84
N GLY A 58 8.86 -16.82 3.91
CA GLY A 58 10.31 -16.61 4.00
C GLY A 58 10.99 -15.82 5.14
N ALA A 59 10.37 -15.42 6.26
CA ALA A 59 11.13 -14.80 7.35
C ALA A 59 10.61 -15.12 8.75
N VAL A 60 11.54 -15.14 9.70
CA VAL A 60 11.39 -15.48 11.12
C VAL A 60 10.18 -14.77 11.76
N GLY A 61 9.11 -15.54 12.00
CA GLY A 61 7.95 -15.14 12.80
C GLY A 61 6.66 -14.89 12.00
N PRO A 62 5.49 -14.90 12.67
CA PRO A 62 4.20 -14.60 12.04
C PRO A 62 4.10 -13.09 11.73
N GLY A 63 4.67 -12.67 10.60
CA GLY A 63 4.62 -11.29 10.13
C GLY A 63 3.31 -10.96 9.41
N VAL A 64 2.86 -9.71 9.52
CA VAL A 64 1.84 -9.10 8.66
C VAL A 64 2.57 -8.27 7.61
N LEU A 65 2.14 -8.32 6.34
CA LEU A 65 2.73 -7.56 5.24
C LEU A 65 1.72 -6.60 4.63
N ALA A 66 2.17 -5.38 4.33
CA ALA A 66 1.45 -4.40 3.53
C ALA A 66 1.47 -4.82 2.04
N ARG A 67 0.31 -4.74 1.37
CA ARG A 67 0.19 -5.11 -0.04
C ARG A 67 -0.73 -4.19 -0.82
N VAL A 68 -0.47 -4.15 -2.12
CA VAL A 68 -1.37 -3.63 -3.14
C VAL A 68 -1.81 -4.78 -4.03
N GLY A 69 -3.11 -4.87 -4.27
CA GLY A 69 -3.74 -5.76 -5.23
C GLY A 69 -4.24 -4.97 -6.44
N ARG A 70 -4.24 -5.60 -7.61
CA ARG A 70 -4.66 -5.02 -8.88
C ARG A 70 -5.52 -6.00 -9.66
N VAL A 71 -6.61 -5.50 -10.25
CA VAL A 71 -7.52 -6.23 -11.15
C VAL A 71 -7.93 -5.29 -12.29
N CYS A 72 -8.07 -5.79 -13.51
CA CYS A 72 -8.60 -5.01 -14.64
C CYS A 72 -10.13 -4.88 -14.53
N LEU A 73 -10.69 -3.70 -14.81
CA LEU A 73 -12.13 -3.51 -14.69
C LEU A 73 -12.95 -4.31 -15.72
N ASN A 74 -12.35 -4.65 -16.85
CA ASN A 74 -12.94 -5.46 -17.92
C ASN A 74 -12.62 -6.97 -17.79
N ASP A 75 -12.24 -7.44 -16.60
CA ASP A 75 -11.99 -8.86 -16.35
C ASP A 75 -13.31 -9.64 -16.29
N ASP A 76 -13.66 -10.27 -17.42
CA ASP A 76 -14.86 -11.10 -17.58
C ASP A 76 -14.68 -12.54 -17.05
N GLY A 77 -13.51 -12.86 -16.49
CA GLY A 77 -13.16 -14.23 -16.10
C GLY A 77 -12.67 -15.10 -17.27
N GLY A 78 -12.35 -16.36 -16.99
CA GLY A 78 -11.83 -17.30 -17.99
C GLY A 78 -12.92 -18.10 -18.70
N GLN A 79 -12.66 -18.52 -19.95
CA GLN A 79 -13.63 -19.22 -20.81
C GLN A 79 -13.93 -20.67 -20.36
N ARG A 80 -12.91 -21.42 -19.91
CA ARG A 80 -13.03 -22.84 -19.53
C ARG A 80 -12.60 -23.10 -18.10
N ALA A 81 -11.41 -22.61 -17.76
CA ALA A 81 -10.96 -22.48 -16.37
C ALA A 81 -11.34 -21.09 -15.85
N LEU A 82 -11.59 -20.96 -14.54
CA LEU A 82 -11.82 -19.67 -13.87
C LEU A 82 -13.07 -18.90 -14.36
N VAL A 83 -14.10 -19.65 -14.73
CA VAL A 83 -15.45 -19.08 -14.90
C VAL A 83 -15.84 -18.33 -13.63
N ASN A 84 -16.24 -17.07 -13.77
CA ASN A 84 -16.60 -16.15 -12.66
C ASN A 84 -15.48 -15.94 -11.62
N LYS A 85 -14.21 -16.08 -11.99
CA LYS A 85 -13.07 -15.76 -11.13
C LYS A 85 -12.16 -14.78 -11.83
N TRP A 86 -11.57 -13.86 -11.06
CA TRP A 86 -10.57 -12.92 -11.56
C TRP A 86 -9.43 -13.66 -12.26
N THR A 87 -9.11 -13.21 -13.47
CA THR A 87 -8.00 -13.71 -14.29
C THR A 87 -6.85 -12.72 -14.39
N THR A 88 -7.05 -11.48 -13.93
CA THR A 88 -6.07 -10.37 -13.93
C THR A 88 -5.54 -10.02 -12.54
N PHE A 89 -5.94 -10.77 -11.51
CA PHE A 89 -5.54 -10.48 -10.14
C PHE A 89 -4.03 -10.64 -9.94
N LEU A 90 -3.38 -9.57 -9.52
CA LEU A 90 -1.99 -9.54 -9.08
C LEU A 90 -1.87 -8.83 -7.74
N LYS A 91 -0.87 -9.19 -6.94
CA LYS A 91 -0.51 -8.51 -5.70
C LYS A 91 1.00 -8.30 -5.58
N ALA A 92 1.40 -7.19 -4.98
CA ALA A 92 2.79 -6.89 -4.68
C ALA A 92 2.93 -6.44 -3.22
N ARG A 93 4.11 -6.67 -2.63
CA ARG A 93 4.46 -6.13 -1.31
C ARG A 93 4.65 -4.62 -1.42
N LEU A 94 4.05 -3.85 -0.51
CA LEU A 94 4.38 -2.45 -0.29
C LEU A 94 5.45 -2.40 0.79
N VAL A 95 6.58 -1.75 0.52
CA VAL A 95 7.66 -1.60 1.50
C VAL A 95 7.73 -0.16 1.95
N CYS A 96 7.56 0.06 3.25
CA CYS A 96 7.84 1.31 3.93
C CYS A 96 8.85 0.99 5.03
N SER A 97 10.08 1.49 4.90
CA SER A 97 11.20 1.06 5.75
C SER A 97 12.26 2.14 5.90
N VAL A 98 13.00 2.06 7.01
CA VAL A 98 14.17 2.89 7.28
C VAL A 98 15.39 1.98 7.37
N MET A 99 16.48 2.37 6.71
CA MET A 99 17.78 1.73 6.87
C MET A 99 18.47 2.29 8.11
N GLY A 100 18.79 1.44 9.08
CA GLY A 100 19.60 1.78 10.25
C GLY A 100 21.08 1.98 9.89
N GLU A 101 21.83 2.62 10.78
CA GLU A 101 23.28 2.83 10.63
C GLU A 101 24.06 1.50 10.63
N ASP A 102 23.51 0.47 11.26
CA ASP A 102 24.00 -0.91 11.29
C ASP A 102 23.70 -1.69 10.00
N GLY A 103 23.02 -1.07 9.04
CA GLY A 103 22.60 -1.70 7.79
C GLY A 103 21.36 -2.60 7.93
N VAL A 104 20.70 -2.58 9.10
CA VAL A 104 19.46 -3.33 9.31
C VAL A 104 18.29 -2.49 8.82
N GLU A 105 17.43 -3.10 8.00
CA GLU A 105 16.22 -2.47 7.49
C GLU A 105 15.05 -2.70 8.46
N THR A 106 14.49 -1.62 8.98
CA THR A 106 13.30 -1.65 9.85
C THR A 106 12.05 -1.42 9.01
N PHE A 107 11.13 -2.38 9.01
CA PHE A 107 9.92 -2.37 8.18
C PHE A 107 8.66 -1.94 8.95
N PHE A 108 7.83 -1.11 8.32
CA PHE A 108 6.54 -0.64 8.80
C PHE A 108 5.41 -1.34 8.04
N ASP A 109 5.25 -2.65 8.24
CA ASP A 109 4.36 -3.49 7.43
C ASP A 109 2.86 -3.45 7.88
N GLU A 110 2.57 -2.93 9.08
CA GLU A 110 1.19 -2.79 9.56
C GLU A 110 0.49 -1.54 8.99
N LEU A 111 -0.12 -1.68 7.81
CA LEU A 111 -1.02 -0.64 7.30
C LEU A 111 -2.19 -0.43 8.27
N ARG A 112 -2.34 0.80 8.78
CA ARG A 112 -3.45 1.17 9.66
C ARG A 112 -4.58 1.83 8.86
N PRO A 113 -5.85 1.44 9.08
CA PRO A 113 -7.00 2.14 8.51
C PRO A 113 -7.01 3.60 8.94
N SER A 114 -7.61 4.46 8.10
CA SER A 114 -7.87 5.86 8.46
C SER A 114 -8.83 6.04 9.65
N HIS A 115 -9.46 4.95 10.10
CA HIS A 115 -10.42 4.87 11.19
C HIS A 115 -10.14 3.64 12.04
N VAL A 116 -9.35 3.77 13.10
CA VAL A 116 -9.36 2.81 14.21
C VAL A 116 -9.60 3.59 15.48
N ARG A 117 -10.78 3.37 16.09
CA ARG A 117 -11.08 3.79 17.45
C ARG A 117 -10.36 2.82 18.38
N GLY A 118 -9.24 3.24 18.96
CA GLY A 118 -8.56 2.46 19.99
C GLY A 118 -9.45 2.35 21.23
N GLN A 119 -9.83 1.12 21.61
CA GLN A 119 -10.12 0.81 23.01
C GLN A 119 -8.78 0.64 23.72
N GLY A 120 -8.66 1.28 24.89
CA GLY A 120 -7.40 1.55 25.55
C GLY A 120 -6.58 0.32 25.94
N THR A 121 -5.27 0.52 25.99
CA THR A 121 -4.41 0.29 27.15
C THR A 121 -3.01 0.75 26.77
N SER A 122 -2.37 1.46 27.70
CA SER A 122 -1.02 2.01 27.60
C SER A 122 0.01 0.96 27.11
N ARG A 123 0.46 1.10 25.86
CA ARG A 123 1.71 0.54 25.36
C ARG A 123 2.60 1.68 24.86
N PRO A 124 3.94 1.55 24.95
CA PRO A 124 4.83 2.53 24.36
C PRO A 124 4.45 2.69 22.89
N THR A 125 4.23 3.94 22.54
CA THR A 125 3.59 4.43 21.34
C THR A 125 4.41 3.95 20.14
N ALA A 126 3.87 2.98 19.41
CA ALA A 126 4.52 2.37 18.26
C ALA A 126 5.00 3.47 17.30
N GLU A 127 6.23 3.32 16.81
CA GLU A 127 6.76 4.18 15.76
C GLU A 127 5.84 4.14 14.54
N VAL A 128 5.50 5.30 14.01
CA VAL A 128 4.65 5.43 12.82
C VAL A 128 5.46 6.08 11.71
N ALA A 129 5.40 5.47 10.53
CA ALA A 129 6.00 5.99 9.31
C ALA A 129 4.93 6.36 8.28
N THR A 130 5.14 7.45 7.55
CA THR A 130 4.32 7.82 6.38
C THR A 130 5.13 7.66 5.10
N CYS A 131 4.66 6.82 4.20
CA CYS A 131 5.26 6.60 2.88
C CYS A 131 4.28 6.97 1.77
N ILE A 132 4.78 7.60 0.71
CA ILE A 132 4.02 7.88 -0.52
C ILE A 132 4.67 7.08 -1.66
N SER A 133 3.86 6.21 -2.28
CA SER A 133 4.23 5.50 -3.51
C SER A 133 3.48 6.12 -4.67
N ARG A 134 4.19 6.41 -5.77
CA ARG A 134 3.56 6.95 -6.98
C ARG A 134 2.83 5.85 -7.72
N ASP A 135 1.72 6.20 -8.39
CA ASP A 135 0.96 5.28 -9.21
C ASP A 135 1.84 4.61 -10.27
N THR A 136 2.79 5.35 -10.85
CA THR A 136 3.76 4.80 -11.82
C THR A 136 4.64 3.71 -11.23
N ASP A 137 5.03 3.82 -9.96
CA ASP A 137 5.86 2.80 -9.29
C ASP A 137 5.04 1.53 -9.02
N VAL A 138 3.79 1.70 -8.59
CA VAL A 138 2.82 0.61 -8.40
C VAL A 138 2.51 -0.08 -9.73
N GLN A 139 2.18 0.68 -10.77
CA GLN A 139 1.88 0.19 -12.12
C GLN A 139 3.06 -0.55 -12.72
N ARG A 140 4.29 -0.04 -12.56
CA ARG A 140 5.51 -0.70 -13.06
C ARG A 140 5.69 -2.08 -12.44
N VAL A 141 5.54 -2.21 -11.12
CA VAL A 141 5.70 -3.48 -10.39
C VAL A 141 4.53 -4.44 -10.66
N THR A 142 3.31 -3.92 -10.73
CA THR A 142 2.09 -4.70 -11.01
C THR A 142 1.77 -4.75 -12.51
N SER A 143 2.78 -4.51 -13.35
CA SER A 143 2.60 -4.56 -14.80
C SER A 143 2.54 -6.02 -15.24
N PHE A 144 1.49 -6.29 -16.01
CA PHE A 144 1.32 -7.53 -16.75
C PHE A 144 0.85 -7.10 -18.12
N GLN A 145 1.54 -7.55 -19.17
CA GLN A 145 1.18 -7.26 -20.55
C GLN A 145 -0.24 -7.79 -20.77
N THR A 146 -1.20 -6.88 -20.68
CA THR A 146 -2.61 -7.16 -20.95
C THR A 146 -2.75 -7.03 -22.45
N THR A 147 -3.10 -8.13 -23.13
CA THR A 147 -3.58 -8.02 -24.50
C THR A 147 -4.95 -7.32 -24.47
N PRO A 148 -5.36 -6.59 -25.53
CA PRO A 148 -6.60 -5.82 -25.55
C PRO A 148 -7.88 -6.63 -25.31
N ARG A 149 -7.81 -7.96 -25.40
CA ARG A 149 -8.90 -8.87 -25.05
C ARG A 149 -8.38 -10.03 -24.18
N GLN A 150 -8.87 -10.06 -22.95
CA GLN A 150 -8.63 -11.11 -21.96
C GLN A 150 -9.10 -12.49 -22.46
N ALA A 151 -10.19 -12.51 -23.25
CA ALA A 151 -10.78 -13.71 -23.84
C ALA A 151 -9.83 -14.46 -24.80
N ASP A 152 -8.78 -13.80 -25.30
CA ASP A 152 -7.83 -14.40 -26.23
C ASP A 152 -6.60 -15.02 -25.51
N PHE A 153 -6.57 -14.99 -24.17
CA PHE A 153 -5.49 -15.61 -23.42
C PHE A 153 -5.55 -17.14 -23.47
N PRO A 154 -4.42 -17.83 -23.73
CA PRO A 154 -4.36 -19.28 -23.62
C PRO A 154 -4.68 -19.75 -22.19
N ASP A 155 -5.40 -20.87 -22.06
CA ASP A 155 -5.75 -21.49 -20.76
C ASP A 155 -4.52 -21.70 -19.85
N GLU A 156 -3.35 -21.97 -20.44
CA GLU A 156 -2.07 -22.12 -19.72
C GLU A 156 -1.67 -20.82 -18.99
N LEU A 157 -1.83 -19.68 -19.64
CA LEU A 157 -1.49 -18.38 -19.06
C LEU A 157 -2.47 -18.00 -17.95
N VAL A 158 -3.77 -18.23 -18.16
CA VAL A 158 -4.81 -18.02 -17.15
C VAL A 158 -4.55 -18.88 -15.91
N THR A 159 -4.17 -20.14 -16.14
CA THR A 159 -3.81 -21.07 -15.06
C THR A 159 -2.54 -20.63 -14.33
N PHE A 160 -1.56 -20.11 -15.08
CA PHE A 160 -0.29 -19.62 -14.54
C PHE A 160 -0.47 -18.39 -13.65
N VAL A 161 -1.19 -17.36 -14.10
CA VAL A 161 -1.45 -16.14 -13.32
C VAL A 161 -2.18 -16.49 -12.02
N ARG A 162 -3.14 -17.42 -12.07
CA ARG A 162 -3.84 -17.90 -10.88
C ARG A 162 -2.90 -18.52 -9.85
N SER A 163 -1.93 -19.33 -10.27
CA SER A 163 -1.01 -19.99 -9.33
C SER A 163 0.11 -19.06 -8.83
N HIS A 164 0.34 -17.93 -9.51
CA HIS A 164 1.42 -16.99 -9.23
C HIS A 164 0.95 -15.52 -9.25
N PRO A 165 -0.03 -15.12 -8.41
CA PRO A 165 -0.49 -13.73 -8.39
C PRO A 165 0.50 -12.77 -7.71
N LEU A 166 1.48 -13.29 -6.99
CA LEU A 166 2.43 -12.49 -6.24
C LEU A 166 3.61 -12.05 -7.11
N MET A 167 3.84 -10.74 -7.18
CA MET A 167 5.01 -10.15 -7.80
C MET A 167 6.25 -10.35 -6.93
N TYR A 168 7.38 -10.68 -7.57
CA TYR A 168 8.68 -10.83 -6.93
C TYR A 168 9.22 -9.49 -6.41
N ASP A 169 9.13 -8.45 -7.22
CA ASP A 169 9.59 -7.12 -6.84
C ASP A 169 8.56 -6.44 -5.92
N PRO A 170 9.00 -5.85 -4.79
CA PRO A 170 8.14 -4.99 -3.99
C PRO A 170 8.03 -3.58 -4.59
N VAL A 171 7.00 -2.84 -4.17
CA VAL A 171 6.87 -1.40 -4.41
C VAL A 171 7.54 -0.65 -3.26
N TYR A 172 8.59 0.10 -3.56
CA TYR A 172 9.20 1.05 -2.64
C TYR A 172 8.69 2.48 -2.94
N PRO A 173 8.59 3.38 -1.95
CA PRO A 173 8.40 4.80 -2.19
C PRO A 173 9.61 5.39 -2.92
N ALA A 174 9.41 6.45 -3.70
CA ALA A 174 10.43 7.06 -4.56
C ALA A 174 11.74 7.48 -3.87
N PRO A 175 11.76 7.89 -2.57
CA PRO A 175 13.00 8.11 -1.85
C PRO A 175 13.54 6.87 -1.11
N ARG A 176 12.91 5.69 -1.26
CA ARG A 176 13.17 4.44 -0.51
C ARG A 176 13.26 4.61 1.01
N ARG A 177 12.55 5.60 1.53
CA ARG A 177 12.42 5.92 2.95
C ARG A 177 11.06 6.58 3.19
N PRO A 178 10.57 6.65 4.44
CA PRO A 178 9.37 7.40 4.77
C PRO A 178 9.62 8.91 4.65
N LEU A 179 8.55 9.65 4.38
CA LEU A 179 8.54 11.11 4.44
C LEU A 179 8.54 11.64 5.88
N LEU A 180 8.02 10.83 6.80
CA LEU A 180 7.79 11.16 8.19
C LEU A 180 7.96 9.89 9.02
N VAL A 181 8.71 9.98 10.11
CA VAL A 181 8.82 8.92 11.12
C VAL A 181 8.67 9.56 12.50
N ARG A 182 7.67 9.11 13.26
CA ARG A 182 7.44 9.61 14.62
C ARG A 182 7.31 8.47 15.62
N ALA A 183 8.01 8.62 16.74
CA ALA A 183 8.02 7.70 17.86
C ALA A 183 7.58 8.45 19.14
N GLY A 184 7.22 7.72 20.19
CA GLY A 184 6.96 8.35 21.50
C GLY A 184 5.68 9.20 21.60
N LEU A 185 4.82 9.19 20.58
CA LEU A 185 3.64 10.07 20.52
C LEU A 185 2.49 9.59 21.40
N PRO A 186 1.96 10.40 22.33
CA PRO A 186 0.90 9.98 23.25
C PRO A 186 -0.49 9.84 22.58
N TYR A 187 -0.53 9.82 21.25
CA TYR A 187 -1.70 9.71 20.37
C TYR A 187 -1.34 8.88 19.13
N GLY A 188 -2.32 8.23 18.53
CA GLY A 188 -2.19 7.53 17.26
C GLY A 188 -2.59 8.41 16.08
N PHE A 189 -1.88 8.28 14.95
CA PHE A 189 -2.37 8.79 13.68
C PHE A 189 -3.50 7.90 13.18
N THR A 190 -4.60 8.53 12.77
CA THR A 190 -5.76 7.88 12.18
C THR A 190 -5.72 8.07 10.68
N THR A 191 -5.89 9.28 10.17
CA THR A 191 -6.01 9.56 8.73
C THR A 191 -4.85 10.35 8.17
N LEU A 192 -4.59 10.18 6.87
CA LEU A 192 -3.66 10.97 6.07
C LEU A 192 -4.39 11.55 4.86
N ALA A 193 -4.20 12.82 4.60
CA ALA A 193 -4.46 13.45 3.31
C ALA A 193 -3.20 14.19 2.85
N VAL A 194 -3.04 14.32 1.54
CA VAL A 194 -1.87 14.96 0.93
C VAL A 194 -2.37 15.98 -0.08
N ASP A 195 -1.80 17.18 -0.03
CA ASP A 195 -2.00 18.24 -1.02
C ASP A 195 -0.67 18.61 -1.68
N LEU A 196 -0.73 19.04 -2.94
CA LEU A 196 0.42 19.53 -3.69
C LEU A 196 0.35 21.06 -3.76
N ALA A 197 1.05 21.73 -2.86
CA ALA A 197 1.07 23.19 -2.79
C ALA A 197 2.11 23.77 -3.76
N GLN A 198 1.70 24.77 -4.54
CA GLN A 198 2.60 25.57 -5.37
C GLN A 198 3.09 26.79 -4.58
N ALA A 199 4.41 26.90 -4.40
CA ALA A 199 5.09 28.05 -3.83
C ALA A 199 5.96 28.74 -4.89
N ALA A 200 6.58 29.86 -4.51
CA ALA A 200 7.41 30.67 -5.42
C ALA A 200 8.71 29.95 -5.84
N ASP A 201 9.21 29.07 -4.98
CA ASP A 201 10.45 28.30 -5.10
C ASP A 201 10.24 26.86 -5.58
N GLY A 202 9.00 26.35 -5.58
CA GLY A 202 8.74 25.00 -6.05
C GLY A 202 7.36 24.46 -5.69
N ARG A 203 7.21 23.14 -5.87
CA ARG A 203 6.04 22.39 -5.42
C ARG A 203 6.40 21.58 -4.20
N TYR A 204 5.49 21.55 -3.24
CA TYR A 204 5.70 20.84 -1.98
C TYR A 204 4.52 19.94 -1.66
N GLU A 205 4.83 18.77 -1.11
CA GLU A 205 3.84 17.87 -0.53
C GLU A 205 3.50 18.37 0.87
N VAL A 206 2.23 18.72 1.09
CA VAL A 206 1.69 19.11 2.39
C VAL A 206 0.86 17.95 2.92
N LEU A 207 1.27 17.40 4.06
CA LEU A 207 0.60 16.31 4.73
C LEU A 207 -0.40 16.86 5.76
N PHE A 208 -1.60 16.29 5.78
CA PHE A 208 -2.62 16.52 6.80
C PHE A 208 -2.83 15.22 7.58
N LEU A 209 -2.38 15.20 8.82
CA LEU A 209 -2.37 14.03 9.69
C LEU A 209 -3.46 14.17 10.74
N GLY A 210 -4.51 13.37 10.64
CA GLY A 210 -5.53 13.29 11.70
C GLY A 210 -5.08 12.36 12.82
N THR A 211 -5.41 12.72 14.06
CA THR A 211 -5.09 11.92 15.25
C THR A 211 -6.32 11.29 15.89
N ASP A 212 -6.13 10.32 16.77
CA ASP A 212 -7.19 9.75 17.61
C ASP A 212 -7.65 10.68 18.74
N ARG A 213 -7.03 11.86 18.88
CA ARG A 213 -7.43 12.92 19.81
C ARG A 213 -8.36 13.96 19.20
N GLY A 214 -8.70 13.84 17.92
CA GLY A 214 -9.55 14.82 17.23
C GLY A 214 -8.78 16.05 16.73
N THR A 215 -7.45 15.97 16.66
CA THR A 215 -6.60 17.02 16.07
C THR A 215 -6.20 16.69 14.64
N VAL A 216 -5.89 17.72 13.85
CA VAL A 216 -5.30 17.61 12.51
C VAL A 216 -4.02 18.43 12.49
N GLN A 217 -2.91 17.78 12.12
CA GLN A 217 -1.61 18.42 11.96
C GLN A 217 -1.33 18.68 10.48
N LYS A 218 -0.92 19.91 10.15
CA LYS A 218 -0.43 20.30 8.83
C LYS A 218 1.10 20.25 8.84
N VAL A 219 1.67 19.32 8.08
CA VAL A 219 3.11 19.06 8.05
C VAL A 219 3.65 19.28 6.64
N LEU A 220 4.74 20.03 6.51
CA LEU A 220 5.48 20.25 5.29
C LEU A 220 6.74 19.38 5.30
N VAL A 221 7.03 18.70 4.19
CA VAL A 221 8.25 17.90 4.04
C VAL A 221 9.19 18.63 3.08
N LEU A 222 10.32 19.10 3.60
CA LEU A 222 11.30 19.89 2.86
C LEU A 222 12.57 19.08 2.61
N PRO A 223 13.18 19.15 1.41
CA PRO A 223 14.53 18.67 1.22
C PRO A 223 15.51 19.61 1.94
N LYS A 224 16.30 19.07 2.89
CA LYS A 224 17.32 19.83 3.61
C LYS A 224 18.70 19.64 3.01
N ASP A 225 19.09 18.37 2.84
CA ASP A 225 20.34 17.93 2.20
C ASP A 225 20.04 16.84 1.17
N PRO A 226 20.96 16.53 0.23
CA PRO A 226 20.79 15.40 -0.69
C PRO A 226 20.51 14.09 0.07
N GLY A 227 19.27 13.61 -0.01
CA GLY A 227 18.84 12.39 0.69
C GLY A 227 18.30 12.60 2.10
N VAL A 228 18.29 13.82 2.64
CA VAL A 228 17.72 14.15 3.97
C VAL A 228 16.47 15.00 3.79
N LEU A 229 15.37 14.55 4.40
CA LEU A 229 14.12 15.32 4.49
C LEU A 229 14.01 15.92 5.89
N GLU A 230 13.51 17.14 5.96
CA GLU A 230 13.14 17.84 7.18
C GLU A 230 11.63 17.98 7.21
N GLU A 231 11.03 17.56 8.33
CA GLU A 231 9.61 17.76 8.59
C GLU A 231 9.41 19.07 9.36
N LEU A 232 8.47 19.88 8.90
CA LEU A 232 8.05 21.10 9.59
C LEU A 232 6.55 21.03 9.85
N THR A 233 6.17 20.96 11.13
CA THR A 233 4.76 21.07 11.52
C THR A 233 4.37 22.54 11.51
N LEU A 234 3.51 22.93 10.57
CA LEU A 234 3.07 24.31 10.39
C LEU A 234 1.96 24.69 11.37
N GLU A 235 1.06 23.75 11.63
CA GLU A 235 -0.14 23.99 12.44
C GLU A 235 -0.67 22.67 13.02
N GLU A 236 -1.26 22.74 14.21
CA GLU A 236 -2.12 21.70 14.76
C GLU A 236 -3.45 22.31 15.19
N VAL A 237 -4.55 21.82 14.62
CA VAL A 237 -5.90 22.31 14.90
C VAL A 237 -6.72 21.22 15.59
N GLU A 238 -7.35 21.55 16.71
CA GLU A 238 -8.38 20.70 17.32
C GLU A 238 -9.69 20.87 16.54
N VAL A 239 -10.06 19.83 15.79
CA VAL A 239 -11.25 19.85 14.91
C VAL A 239 -12.46 19.22 15.62
N PHE A 240 -12.21 18.25 16.50
CA PHE A 240 -13.23 17.63 17.33
C PHE A 240 -12.82 17.74 18.79
N LYS A 241 -13.67 18.35 19.63
CA LYS A 241 -13.48 18.28 21.08
C LYS A 241 -13.54 16.82 21.50
N ALA A 242 -12.46 16.31 22.08
CA ALA A 242 -12.52 15.05 22.80
C ALA A 242 -13.57 15.23 23.92
N LEU A 243 -14.62 14.40 23.93
CA LEU A 243 -15.62 14.39 25.01
C LEU A 243 -14.99 13.82 26.29
N LEU A 244 -14.03 14.54 26.86
CA LEU A 244 -13.51 14.32 28.19
C LEU A 244 -14.38 15.12 29.17
N SER A 245 -15.56 14.58 29.50
CA SER A 245 -16.31 14.75 30.77
C SER A 245 -17.82 14.59 30.57
N MET A 246 -18.29 13.35 30.41
CA MET A 246 -19.51 12.97 31.12
C MET A 246 -19.06 12.15 32.32
N ALA A 247 -18.59 12.85 33.37
CA ALA A 247 -18.60 12.24 34.69
C ALA A 247 -20.08 11.90 35.00
N PRO A 248 -20.40 10.67 35.45
CA PRO A 248 -21.75 10.38 35.89
C PRO A 248 -22.13 11.37 37.00
N PRO A 249 -23.38 11.89 37.04
CA PRO A 249 -23.80 12.75 38.13
C PRO A 249 -23.60 12.03 39.46
N PRO A 250 -23.17 12.73 40.53
CA PRO A 250 -23.00 12.10 41.83
C PRO A 250 -24.33 11.49 42.27
N SER A 251 -24.30 10.22 42.65
CA SER A 251 -25.44 9.53 43.25
C SER A 251 -25.86 10.29 44.50
N LEU A 252 -27.12 10.74 44.56
CA LEU A 252 -27.77 11.26 45.76
C LEU A 252 -27.96 10.17 46.81
#